data_AF-A0A4Q5SDF6-F1
#
_entry.id   AF-A0A4Q5SDF6-F1
#
_cell.length_a   1.000
_cell.length_b   1.000
_cell.length_c   1.000
_cell.angle_alpha   90.00
_cell.angle_beta   90.00
_cell.angle_gamma   90.00
#
_symmetry.space_group_name_H-M   'P 1'
#
loop_
_entity.id
_entity.type
_entity.pdbx_description
1 polymer ?
#
loop_
_entity_poly.entity_id
_entity_poly.type
_entity_poly.pdbx_seq_one_letter_code
_entity_poly.pdbx_strand_id
1 'polypeptide(L)' 'MRETRFHGRHEASERECMHPGCDEPGEFRAPGHRSPSFDGPGEWRWFCLDHVREFNAGFDWFAGMSAEEIY' A
#
# COMPACT_ATOMS: atom_id res chain seq x y z
N MET A 1 -6.33 26.60 -7.62
CA MET A 1 -6.80 25.27 -7.15
C MET A 1 -5.60 24.57 -6.58
N ARG A 2 -5.67 24.09 -5.33
CA ARG A 2 -4.52 23.57 -4.59
C ARG A 2 -4.10 22.25 -5.21
N GLU A 3 -2.89 22.23 -5.77
CA GLU A 3 -2.25 21.05 -6.32
C GLU A 3 -1.88 20.14 -5.14
N THR A 4 -2.63 19.04 -4.97
CA THR A 4 -2.37 18.00 -3.99
C THR A 4 -1.06 17.31 -4.35
N ARG A 5 0.01 17.71 -3.64
CA ARG A 5 1.41 17.28 -3.81
C ARG A 5 1.69 15.79 -3.56
N PHE A 6 0.66 14.96 -3.40
CA PHE A 6 0.78 13.51 -3.20
C PHE A 6 -0.08 12.80 -4.24
N HIS A 7 0.53 12.34 -5.32
CA HIS A 7 -0.09 11.47 -6.32
C HIS A 7 -0.41 10.11 -5.67
N GLY A 8 -1.52 10.02 -4.93
CA GLY A 8 -1.97 8.76 -4.31
C GLY A 8 -2.74 8.88 -2.99
N ARG A 9 -2.86 10.07 -2.40
CA ARG A 9 -3.72 10.27 -1.23
C ARG A 9 -5.18 10.29 -1.69
N HIS A 10 -5.95 9.27 -1.32
CA HIS A 10 -7.40 9.32 -1.47
C HIS A 10 -8.00 10.07 -0.28
N GLU A 11 -8.06 11.41 -0.40
CA GLU A 11 -8.59 12.34 0.62
C GLU A 11 -10.06 12.07 1.00
N ALA A 12 -10.78 11.28 0.18
CA ALA A 12 -12.14 10.82 0.41
C ALA A 12 -12.20 9.28 0.50
N SER A 13 -11.31 8.67 1.27
CA SER A 13 -11.46 7.26 1.62
C SER A 13 -12.56 7.13 2.68
N GLU A 14 -13.78 6.75 2.27
CA GLU A 14 -14.85 6.27 3.16
C GLU A 14 -14.48 4.94 3.87
N ARG A 15 -13.19 4.58 3.89
CA ARG A 15 -12.69 3.28 4.28
C ARG A 15 -11.80 3.43 5.48
N GLU A 16 -11.99 2.56 6.45
CA GLU A 16 -11.16 2.47 7.64
C GLU A 16 -9.87 1.71 7.34
N CYS A 17 -8.86 1.94 8.18
CA CYS A 17 -7.62 1.18 8.14
C CYS A 17 -7.95 -0.31 8.31
N MET A 18 -7.45 -1.14 7.40
CA MET A 18 -7.63 -2.59 7.48
C MET A 18 -6.72 -3.26 8.53
N HIS A 19 -5.97 -2.49 9.31
CA HIS A 19 -5.16 -3.03 10.40
C HIS A 19 -6.07 -3.38 11.59
N PRO A 20 -5.94 -4.59 12.18
CA PRO A 20 -6.80 -5.01 13.28
C PRO A 20 -6.64 -4.08 14.49
N GLY A 21 -7.76 -3.48 14.93
CA GLY A 21 -7.78 -2.56 16.07
C GLY A 21 -7.36 -1.13 15.74
N CYS A 22 -7.36 -0.75 14.45
CA CYS A 22 -7.12 0.62 14.01
C CYS A 22 -8.39 1.24 13.41
N ASP A 23 -8.87 2.33 14.00
CA ASP A 23 -10.02 3.11 13.53
C ASP A 23 -9.60 4.35 12.71
N GLU A 24 -8.33 4.44 12.32
CA GLU A 24 -7.81 5.56 11.51
C GLU A 24 -8.28 5.47 10.05
N PRO A 25 -8.36 6.59 9.32
CA PRO A 25 -8.77 6.57 7.91
C PRO A 25 -7.74 5.84 7.03
N GLY A 26 -8.24 4.95 6.19
CA GLY A 26 -7.47 4.18 5.21
C GLY A 26 -7.15 4.98 3.94
N GLU A 27 -6.30 6.00 4.06
CA GLU A 27 -5.96 6.89 2.94
C GLU A 27 -4.97 6.31 1.92
N PHE A 28 -4.21 5.27 2.32
CA PHE A 28 -3.10 4.73 1.55
C PHE A 28 -3.37 3.29 1.11
N ARG A 29 -3.24 3.03 -0.18
CA ARG A 29 -3.37 1.67 -0.71
C ARG A 29 -2.06 0.88 -0.61
N ALA A 30 -2.17 -0.41 -0.36
CA ALA A 30 -1.09 -1.38 -0.38
C ALA A 30 -1.48 -2.63 -1.19
N PRO A 31 -0.52 -3.34 -1.80
CA PRO A 31 -0.80 -4.59 -2.49
C PRO A 31 -1.39 -5.64 -1.52
N GLY A 32 -2.47 -6.27 -1.96
CA GLY A 32 -3.06 -7.44 -1.32
C GLY A 32 -2.25 -8.71 -1.56
N HIS A 33 -2.79 -9.84 -1.13
CA HIS A 33 -2.17 -11.16 -1.35
C HIS A 33 -2.09 -11.50 -2.84
N ARG A 34 -3.04 -11.00 -3.64
CA ARG A 34 -3.04 -11.15 -5.09
C ARG A 34 -2.56 -9.86 -5.74
N SER A 35 -1.40 -9.91 -6.37
CA SER A 35 -0.96 -8.87 -7.29
C SER A 35 -1.84 -8.86 -8.54
N PRO A 36 -2.00 -7.70 -9.21
CA PRO A 36 -2.60 -7.66 -10.54
C PRO A 36 -1.85 -8.59 -11.49
N SER A 37 -2.56 -9.37 -12.29
CA SER A 37 -1.98 -10.31 -13.25
C SER A 37 -2.82 -10.36 -14.52
N PHE A 38 -2.34 -11.10 -15.51
CA PHE A 38 -3.07 -11.28 -16.77
C PHE A 38 -4.50 -11.80 -16.55
N ASP A 39 -4.68 -12.66 -15.54
CA ASP A 39 -5.95 -13.28 -15.18
C ASP A 39 -6.91 -12.39 -14.35
N GLY A 40 -6.53 -11.15 -14.02
CA GLY A 40 -7.47 -10.21 -13.41
C GLY A 40 -6.87 -9.12 -12.51
N PRO A 41 -7.74 -8.23 -12.01
CA PRO A 41 -7.34 -7.16 -11.10
C PRO A 41 -6.84 -7.73 -9.78
N GLY A 42 -5.71 -7.20 -9.30
CA GLY A 42 -5.16 -7.55 -8.00
C GLY A 42 -6.04 -7.08 -6.86
N GLU A 43 -5.82 -7.67 -5.69
CA GLU A 43 -6.44 -7.22 -4.45
C GLU A 43 -5.68 -6.01 -3.90
N TRP A 44 -6.43 -5.02 -3.42
CA TRP A 44 -5.87 -3.82 -2.81
C TRP A 44 -6.35 -3.71 -1.37
N ARG A 45 -5.43 -3.45 -0.46
CA ARG A 45 -5.74 -3.14 0.95
C ARG A 45 -5.53 -1.66 1.21
N TRP A 46 -6.22 -1.14 2.23
CA TRP A 46 -6.18 0.27 2.61
C TRP A 46 -5.69 0.40 4.05
N PHE A 47 -4.74 1.30 4.27
CA PHE A 47 -4.11 1.53 5.56
C PHE A 47 -3.98 3.03 5.85
N CYS A 48 -3.89 3.39 7.12
CA CYS A 48 -3.49 4.73 7.52
C CYS A 48 -1.98 4.93 7.28
N LEU A 49 -1.48 6.15 7.44
CA LEU A 49 -0.07 6.49 7.18
C LEU A 49 0.91 5.64 8.02
N ASP A 50 0.53 5.30 9.25
CA ASP A 50 1.38 4.53 10.16
C ASP A 50 1.47 3.07 9.69
N HIS A 51 0.32 2.41 9.56
CA HIS A 51 0.25 1.01 9.15
C HIS A 51 0.72 0.77 7.72
N VAL A 52 0.56 1.72 6.78
CA VAL A 52 1.12 1.54 5.43
C VAL A 52 2.65 1.58 5.45
N ARG A 53 3.25 2.34 6.38
CA ARG A 53 4.70 2.36 6.55
C ARG A 53 5.19 1.09 7.19
N GLU A 54 4.50 0.56 8.20
CA GLU A 54 4.83 -0.76 8.76
C GLU A 54 4.67 -1.88 7.73
N PHE A 55 3.58 -1.82 6.95
CA PHE A 55 3.36 -2.75 5.85
C PHE A 55 4.50 -2.71 4.83
N ASN A 56 4.92 -1.50 4.41
CA ASN A 56 6.02 -1.32 3.46
C ASN A 56 7.40 -1.60 4.08
N ALA A 57 7.58 -1.38 5.39
CA ALA A 57 8.82 -1.70 6.09
C ALA A 57 9.04 -3.22 6.17
N GLY A 58 7.96 -4.02 6.25
CA GLY A 58 8.00 -5.47 6.08
C GLY A 58 7.99 -5.93 4.62
N PHE A 59 7.63 -5.04 3.68
CA PHE A 59 7.72 -5.27 2.24
C PHE A 59 9.17 -5.04 1.81
N ASP A 60 10.04 -5.96 2.23
CA ASP A 60 11.42 -6.02 1.80
C ASP A 60 11.41 -6.24 0.28
N TRP A 61 11.55 -5.16 -0.48
CA TRP A 61 11.65 -5.19 -1.94
C TRP A 61 12.77 -6.14 -2.42
N PHE A 62 13.71 -6.48 -1.53
CA PHE A 62 14.82 -7.40 -1.77
C PHE A 62 14.60 -8.82 -1.23
N ALA A 63 13.44 -9.16 -0.64
CA ALA A 63 13.11 -10.54 -0.28
C ALA A 63 12.88 -11.39 -1.54
N GLY A 64 13.98 -11.76 -2.20
CA GLY A 64 14.01 -12.58 -3.41
C GLY A 64 15.04 -12.18 -4.46
N MET A 65 15.71 -11.02 -4.33
CA MET A 65 16.81 -10.65 -5.22
C MET A 65 18.14 -11.06 -4.59
N SER A 66 18.85 -12.01 -5.21
CA SER A 66 20.27 -12.20 -4.92
C SER A 66 21.01 -10.91 -5.30
N ALA A 67 22.09 -10.60 -4.58
CA ALA A 67 22.90 -9.40 -4.79
C ALA A 67 23.59 -9.31 -6.18
N GLU A 68 23.30 -10.23 -7.10
CA GLU A 68 23.98 -10.41 -8.40
C GLU A 68 23.28 -9.72 -9.58
N GLU A 69 22.08 -9.15 -9.40
CA GLU A 69 21.33 -8.44 -10.46
C GLU A 69 21.22 -6.92 -10.26
N ILE A 70 22.03 -6.34 -9.38
CA ILE A 70 22.20 -4.88 -9.29
C ILE A 70 23.47 -4.50 -10.06
N TYR A 71 23.33 -4.19 -11.36
CA TYR A 71 24.35 -3.50 -12.17
C TYR A 71 23.73 -2.36 -12.96
#